data_AF-A0AAW9JYN6-F1
#
_entry.id   AF-A0AAW9JYN6-F1
#
_cell.length_a   1.000
_cell.length_b   1.000
_cell.length_c   1.000
_cell.angle_alpha   90.00
_cell.angle_beta   90.00
_cell.angle_gamma   90.00
#
_symmetry.space_group_name_H-M   'P 1'
#
loop_
_entity.id
_entity.type
_entity.pdbx_description
1 polymer ?
#
loop_
_entity_poly.entity_id
_entity_poly.type
_entity_poly.pdbx_seq_one_letter_code
_entity_poly.pdbx_strand_id
1 'polypeptide(L)'
;MNEQYGEFKELEHQLLHKKITSWDKDKLVLNDGTVITIEMSESDCCAYAGGEFKNVELDAVITDIKIYDKGTEEGWDNTTNYAEVVIFHNQNKIAQADCSADDGNGGYYYSVCALRVKGVYYEITRA
;
A
#
# COMPACT_ATOMS: atom_id res chain seq x y z
N MET A 1 20.77 -4.93 -2.12
CA MET A 1 20.03 -5.09 -3.38
C MET A 1 19.30 -3.77 -3.58
N ASN A 2 19.44 -3.09 -4.73
CA ASN A 2 18.68 -1.86 -4.94
C ASN A 2 17.23 -2.26 -5.16
N GLU A 3 16.37 -1.92 -4.21
CA GLU A 3 14.93 -2.05 -4.35
C GLU A 3 14.47 -1.11 -5.46
N GLN A 4 13.71 -1.64 -6.43
CA GLN A 4 13.22 -0.84 -7.54
C GLN A 4 11.92 -0.17 -7.12
N TYR A 5 11.95 1.15 -7.00
CA TYR A 5 10.76 1.97 -6.83
C TYR A 5 10.19 2.40 -8.18
N GLY A 6 8.88 2.26 -8.32
CA GLY A 6 8.13 2.77 -9.46
C GLY A 6 7.31 4.00 -9.10
N GLU A 7 6.84 4.71 -10.11
CA GLU A 7 5.93 5.86 -9.93
C GLU A 7 4.47 5.40 -9.80
N PHE A 8 3.65 6.16 -9.08
CA PHE A 8 2.22 5.83 -8.91
C PHE A 8 1.47 5.63 -10.24
N LYS A 9 1.82 6.39 -11.28
CA LYS A 9 1.21 6.25 -12.61
C LYS A 9 1.51 4.88 -13.25
N GLU A 10 2.68 4.31 -12.96
CA GLU A 10 3.01 2.95 -13.42
C GLU A 10 2.19 1.91 -12.67
N LEU A 11 1.95 2.11 -11.36
CA LEU A 11 1.03 1.28 -10.58
C LEU A 11 -0.38 1.32 -11.19
N GLU A 12 -0.92 2.51 -11.47
CA GLU A 12 -2.23 2.66 -12.13
C GLU A 12 -2.28 1.85 -13.42
N HIS A 13 -1.32 2.05 -14.32
CA HIS A 13 -1.23 1.32 -15.59
C HIS A 13 -1.16 -0.20 -15.40
N GLN A 14 -0.50 -0.68 -14.34
CA GLN A 14 -0.41 -2.10 -14.04
C GLN A 14 -1.69 -2.69 -13.45
N LEU A 15 -2.55 -1.91 -12.80
CA LEU A 15 -3.72 -2.42 -12.10
C LEU A 15 -5.01 -2.23 -12.90
N LEU A 16 -5.10 -1.18 -13.72
CA LEU A 16 -6.31 -0.84 -14.46
C LEU A 16 -6.76 -1.96 -15.41
N HIS A 17 -8.08 -2.10 -15.53
CA HIS A 17 -8.78 -3.09 -16.38
C HIS A 17 -8.58 -4.56 -15.98
N LYS A 18 -7.93 -4.82 -14.84
CA LYS A 18 -7.82 -6.15 -14.25
C LYS A 18 -8.92 -6.38 -13.22
N LYS A 19 -9.16 -7.64 -12.87
CA LYS A 19 -10.15 -8.03 -11.85
C LYS A 19 -9.45 -8.64 -10.66
N ILE A 20 -9.94 -8.35 -9.45
CA ILE A 20 -9.51 -9.07 -8.24
C ILE A 20 -10.20 -10.43 -8.22
N THR A 21 -9.42 -11.52 -8.16
CA THR A 21 -9.94 -12.90 -8.20
C THR A 21 -9.85 -13.61 -6.85
N SER A 22 -8.90 -13.21 -6.00
CA SER A 22 -8.82 -13.67 -4.61
C SER A 22 -8.08 -12.65 -3.76
N TRP A 23 -8.29 -12.70 -2.46
CA TRP A 23 -7.60 -11.85 -1.51
C TRP A 23 -7.52 -12.51 -0.13
N ASP A 24 -6.55 -12.05 0.65
CA ASP A 24 -6.54 -12.13 2.11
C ASP A 24 -5.99 -10.78 2.65
N LYS A 25 -5.85 -10.67 3.96
CA LYS A 25 -5.39 -9.42 4.59
C LYS A 25 -4.01 -8.95 4.10
N ASP A 26 -3.16 -9.86 3.61
CA ASP A 26 -1.77 -9.56 3.24
C ASP A 26 -1.60 -9.39 1.72
N LYS A 27 -2.53 -9.91 0.89
CA LYS A 27 -2.42 -9.82 -0.58
C LYS A 27 -3.73 -9.76 -1.35
N LEU A 28 -3.69 -9.12 -2.53
CA LEU A 28 -4.67 -9.25 -3.61
C LEU A 28 -4.07 -10.05 -4.78
N VAL A 29 -4.88 -10.87 -5.43
CA VAL A 29 -4.51 -11.56 -6.66
C VAL A 29 -5.45 -11.11 -7.78
N LEU A 30 -4.86 -10.74 -8.92
CA LEU A 30 -5.60 -10.31 -10.10
C LEU A 30 -5.81 -11.45 -11.11
N ASN A 31 -6.73 -11.26 -12.04
CA ASN A 31 -7.09 -12.26 -13.06
C ASN A 31 -5.96 -12.61 -14.04
N ASP A 32 -4.93 -11.78 -14.16
CA ASP A 32 -3.72 -12.08 -14.95
C ASP A 32 -2.61 -12.77 -14.13
N GLY A 33 -2.89 -13.14 -12.88
CA GLY A 33 -1.95 -13.73 -11.94
C GLY A 33 -1.04 -12.72 -11.23
N THR A 34 -1.21 -11.41 -11.45
CA THR A 34 -0.48 -10.39 -10.69
C THR A 34 -0.87 -10.48 -9.21
N VAL A 35 0.13 -10.54 -8.34
CA VAL A 35 -0.03 -10.47 -6.88
C VAL A 35 0.38 -9.08 -6.41
N ILE A 36 -0.44 -8.49 -5.55
CA ILE A 36 -0.21 -7.20 -4.90
C ILE A 36 -0.11 -7.49 -3.40
N THR A 37 1.00 -7.11 -2.76
CA THR A 37 1.19 -7.19 -1.31
C THR A 37 1.41 -5.80 -0.73
N ILE A 38 1.14 -5.64 0.57
CA ILE A 38 1.57 -4.46 1.34
C ILE A 38 2.81 -4.90 2.12
N GLU A 39 3.91 -4.18 1.94
CA GLU A 39 5.21 -4.56 2.51
C GLU A 39 5.90 -3.33 3.10
N MET A 40 6.71 -3.57 4.13
CA MET A 40 7.74 -2.64 4.56
C MET A 40 8.91 -2.76 3.58
N SER A 41 9.08 -1.78 2.69
CA SER A 41 10.17 -1.81 1.72
C SER A 41 11.49 -1.44 2.40
N GLU A 42 11.49 -0.35 3.18
CA GLU A 42 12.66 0.12 3.90
C GLU A 42 12.33 0.39 5.36
N SER A 43 13.33 0.19 6.23
CA SER A 43 13.23 0.53 7.65
C SER A 43 14.60 0.61 8.32
N ASP A 44 14.73 1.50 9.30
CA ASP A 44 15.88 1.57 10.21
C ASP A 44 15.54 1.02 11.61
N CYS A 45 16.42 0.18 12.16
CA CYS A 45 16.42 -0.26 13.57
C CYS A 45 15.05 -0.73 14.11
N CYS A 46 14.34 0.15 14.82
CA CYS A 46 13.07 -0.09 15.52
C CYS A 46 11.84 0.44 14.76
N ALA A 47 12.06 1.12 13.64
CA ALA A 47 10.98 1.61 12.79
C ALA A 47 10.25 0.45 12.13
N TYR A 48 8.94 0.59 11.94
CA TYR A 48 8.11 -0.44 11.32
C TYR A 48 7.04 0.16 10.43
N ALA A 49 6.77 -0.50 9.32
CA ALA A 49 5.70 -0.12 8.41
C ALA A 49 4.91 -1.37 7.97
N GLY A 50 3.70 -1.15 7.49
CA GLY A 50 2.87 -2.22 6.99
C GLY A 50 1.44 -1.79 6.77
N GLY A 51 0.58 -2.78 6.54
CA GLY A 51 -0.83 -2.54 6.30
C GLY A 51 -1.58 -3.83 6.01
N GLU A 52 -2.89 -3.71 5.92
CA GLU A 52 -3.77 -4.83 5.62
C GLU A 52 -4.85 -4.42 4.61
N PHE A 53 -5.18 -5.34 3.71
CA PHE A 53 -6.33 -5.22 2.82
C PHE A 53 -7.64 -5.49 3.58
N LYS A 54 -8.70 -4.78 3.21
CA LYS A 54 -10.06 -4.96 3.73
C LYS A 54 -11.12 -4.51 2.73
N ASN A 55 -12.37 -4.87 3.00
CA ASN A 55 -13.53 -4.49 2.19
C ASN A 55 -13.35 -4.80 0.69
N VAL A 56 -12.84 -6.00 0.38
CA VAL A 56 -12.51 -6.40 -0.99
C VAL A 56 -13.68 -7.14 -1.64
N GLU A 57 -14.14 -6.61 -2.77
CA GLU A 57 -15.10 -7.25 -3.68
C GLU A 57 -14.34 -8.01 -4.79
N LEU A 58 -14.71 -9.26 -4.99
CA LEU A 58 -14.16 -10.10 -6.05
C LEU A 58 -14.89 -9.89 -7.38
N ASP A 59 -14.24 -10.28 -8.47
CA ASP A 59 -14.74 -10.24 -9.85
C ASP A 59 -15.11 -8.84 -10.39
N ALA A 60 -14.83 -7.79 -9.63
CA ALA A 60 -14.95 -6.39 -10.03
C ALA A 60 -13.71 -5.91 -10.80
N VAL A 61 -13.92 -5.14 -11.87
CA VAL A 61 -12.83 -4.58 -12.69
C VAL A 61 -12.28 -3.31 -12.04
N ILE A 62 -10.98 -3.23 -11.87
CA ILE A 62 -10.31 -2.03 -11.38
C ILE A 62 -10.38 -0.94 -12.47
N THR A 63 -11.01 0.17 -12.13
CA THR A 63 -11.14 1.34 -13.00
C THR A 63 -10.42 2.57 -12.48
N ASP A 64 -10.04 2.58 -11.20
CA ASP A 64 -9.33 3.68 -10.56
C ASP A 64 -8.64 3.17 -9.28
N ILE A 65 -7.55 3.84 -8.88
CA ILE A 65 -6.87 3.63 -7.60
C ILE A 65 -6.44 4.98 -7.06
N LYS A 66 -6.64 5.21 -5.76
CA LYS A 66 -6.28 6.48 -5.11
C LYS A 66 -5.60 6.23 -3.78
N ILE A 67 -4.66 7.11 -3.45
CA ILE A 67 -4.04 7.17 -2.13
C ILE A 67 -4.61 8.41 -1.42
N TYR A 68 -5.02 8.22 -0.19
CA TYR A 68 -5.48 9.28 0.69
C TYR A 68 -4.56 9.34 1.91
N ASP A 69 -3.88 10.46 2.08
CA ASP A 69 -3.21 10.79 3.33
C ASP A 69 -4.24 10.86 4.46
N LYS A 70 -3.99 10.13 5.55
CA LYS A 70 -4.85 10.09 6.75
C LYS A 70 -4.26 10.86 7.92
N GLY A 71 -3.12 11.50 7.71
CA GLY A 71 -2.44 12.34 8.68
C GLY A 71 -1.44 11.56 9.53
N THR A 72 -0.96 12.29 10.53
CA THR A 72 0.14 11.91 11.40
C THR A 72 -0.35 11.81 12.85
N GLU A 73 0.09 10.79 13.55
CA GLU A 73 -0.05 10.65 15.00
C GLU A 73 1.31 10.85 15.65
N GLU A 74 1.36 11.79 16.60
CA GLU A 74 2.56 12.06 17.40
C GLU A 74 2.48 11.27 18.71
N GLY A 75 3.40 10.32 18.87
CA GLY A 75 3.64 9.61 20.11
C GLY A 75 4.53 10.38 21.08
N TRP A 76 4.98 9.70 22.13
CA TRP A 76 5.92 10.29 23.10
C TRP A 76 7.34 10.43 22.55
N ASP A 77 7.75 9.44 21.74
CA ASP A 77 9.11 9.33 21.20
C ASP A 77 9.08 8.69 19.81
N ASN A 78 7.95 8.79 19.10
CA ASN A 78 7.78 8.27 17.76
C ASN A 78 6.67 9.03 17.03
N THR A 79 6.73 9.03 15.72
CA THR A 79 5.72 9.59 14.83
C THR A 79 5.24 8.50 13.88
N THR A 80 3.92 8.37 13.75
CA THR A 80 3.30 7.39 12.85
C THR A 80 2.49 8.11 11.77
N ASN A 81 2.79 7.86 10.50
CA ASN A 81 2.04 8.38 9.36
C ASN A 81 1.10 7.32 8.80
N TYR A 82 -0.12 7.73 8.44
CA TYR A 82 -1.16 6.84 7.95
C TYR A 82 -1.63 7.23 6.55
N ALA A 83 -1.92 6.23 5.72
CA ALA A 83 -2.52 6.42 4.41
C ALA A 83 -3.54 5.30 4.09
N GLU A 84 -4.48 5.60 3.21
CA GLU A 84 -5.46 4.64 2.70
C GLU A 84 -5.31 4.52 1.19
N VAL A 85 -5.10 3.31 0.69
CA VAL A 85 -5.23 3.00 -0.74
C VAL A 85 -6.64 2.51 -1.00
N VAL A 86 -7.33 3.10 -1.96
CA VAL A 86 -8.69 2.70 -2.35
C VAL A 86 -8.71 2.33 -3.82
N ILE A 87 -9.24 1.15 -4.12
CA ILE A 87 -9.43 0.64 -5.47
C ILE A 87 -10.91 0.75 -5.81
N PHE A 88 -11.23 1.22 -7.02
CA PHE A 88 -12.59 1.45 -7.45
C PHE A 88 -12.99 0.64 -8.68
N HIS A 89 -14.28 0.28 -8.75
CA HIS A 89 -14.98 -0.13 -9.96
C HIS A 89 -16.11 0.86 -10.25
N ASN A 90 -16.00 1.61 -11.34
CA ASN A 90 -17.00 2.58 -11.76
C ASN A 90 -17.44 3.51 -10.60
N GLN A 91 -16.45 4.13 -9.94
CA GLN A 91 -16.60 5.02 -8.76
C GLN A 91 -17.06 4.35 -7.45
N ASN A 92 -17.39 3.06 -7.45
CA ASN A 92 -17.66 2.31 -6.21
C ASN A 92 -16.35 1.77 -5.64
N LYS A 93 -16.16 1.89 -4.32
CA LYS A 93 -15.00 1.29 -3.64
C LYS A 93 -15.15 -0.24 -3.69
N ILE A 94 -14.12 -0.93 -4.17
CA ILE A 94 -14.09 -2.39 -4.27
C ILE A 94 -12.93 -3.02 -3.50
N ALA A 95 -11.97 -2.24 -3.02
CA ALA A 95 -10.96 -2.69 -2.07
C ALA A 95 -10.37 -1.48 -1.34
N GLN A 96 -9.89 -1.72 -0.13
CA GLN A 96 -9.18 -0.75 0.67
C GLN A 96 -7.93 -1.42 1.26
N ALA A 97 -6.83 -0.67 1.36
CA ALA A 97 -5.68 -1.00 2.19
C ALA A 97 -5.40 0.15 3.15
N ASP A 98 -5.32 -0.15 4.44
CA ASP A 98 -4.81 0.80 5.41
C ASP A 98 -3.31 0.58 5.54
N CYS A 99 -2.53 1.66 5.44
CA CYS A 99 -1.08 1.64 5.46
C CYS A 99 -0.59 2.56 6.59
N SER A 100 0.40 2.12 7.35
CA SER A 100 1.08 2.92 8.36
C SER A 100 2.59 2.78 8.27
N ALA A 101 3.30 3.85 8.62
CA ALA A 101 4.75 3.86 8.81
C ALA A 101 5.06 4.57 10.13
N ASP A 102 5.90 3.97 10.95
CA ASP A 102 6.31 4.43 12.28
C ASP A 102 7.83 4.61 12.29
N ASP A 103 8.30 5.77 12.74
CA ASP A 103 9.72 6.11 12.76
C ASP A 103 10.48 5.50 13.95
N GLY A 104 9.81 4.80 14.86
CA GLY A 104 10.38 4.08 16.01
C GLY A 104 11.18 4.89 17.03
N ASN A 105 11.49 6.17 16.78
CA ASN A 105 12.36 7.03 17.60
C ASN A 105 12.38 8.49 17.09
N GLY A 106 11.29 9.24 17.29
CA GLY A 106 11.23 10.71 17.24
C GLY A 106 11.91 11.38 16.03
N GLY A 107 11.75 10.80 14.84
CA GLY A 107 12.30 11.27 13.57
C GLY A 107 13.76 10.90 13.27
N TYR A 108 14.39 10.04 14.09
CA TYR A 108 15.77 9.58 13.87
C TYR A 108 15.89 8.32 13.02
N TYR A 109 14.86 7.47 12.99
CA TYR A 109 14.77 6.35 12.05
C TYR A 109 13.67 6.63 11.04
N TYR A 110 13.59 5.78 10.02
CA TYR A 110 12.54 5.87 9.04
C TYR A 110 11.97 4.49 8.74
N SER A 111 10.72 4.46 8.27
CA SER A 111 10.15 3.27 7.64
C SER A 111 9.25 3.65 6.47
N VAL A 112 9.09 2.73 5.51
CA VAL A 112 8.31 2.97 4.30
C VAL A 112 7.29 1.85 4.11
N CYS A 113 6.00 2.21 4.09
CA CYS A 113 4.93 1.31 3.69
C CYS A 113 4.73 1.43 2.18
N ALA A 114 4.84 0.31 1.47
CA ALA A 114 4.73 0.27 0.02
C ALA A 114 3.81 -0.86 -0.46
N LEU A 115 3.15 -0.65 -1.59
CA LEU A 115 2.60 -1.76 -2.36
C LEU A 115 3.70 -2.40 -3.19
N ARG A 116 3.76 -3.73 -3.20
CA ARG A 116 4.66 -4.47 -4.08
C ARG A 116 3.88 -5.14 -5.20
N VAL A 117 4.23 -4.80 -6.44
CA VAL A 117 3.60 -5.35 -7.65
C VAL A 117 4.68 -5.78 -8.61
N LYS A 118 4.69 -7.08 -8.97
CA LYS A 118 5.69 -7.68 -9.89
C LYS A 118 7.16 -7.38 -9.50
N GLY A 119 7.43 -7.29 -8.20
CA GLY A 119 8.78 -7.03 -7.68
C GLY A 119 9.18 -5.55 -7.63
N VAL A 120 8.29 -4.63 -8.01
CA VAL A 120 8.48 -3.17 -7.90
C VAL A 120 7.72 -2.66 -6.68
N TYR A 121 8.35 -1.78 -5.91
CA TYR A 121 7.73 -1.09 -4.77
C TYR A 121 7.13 0.25 -5.18
N TYR A 122 5.96 0.55 -4.64
CA TYR A 122 5.23 1.80 -4.81
C TYR A 122 4.96 2.38 -3.43
N GLU A 123 5.71 3.42 -3.07
CA GLU A 123 5.58 4.09 -1.78
C GLU A 123 4.14 4.61 -1.58
N ILE A 124 3.56 4.29 -0.43
CA ILE A 124 2.23 4.74 -0.01
C ILE A 124 2.33 5.78 1.09
N THR A 125 3.15 5.51 2.10
CA THR A 125 3.46 6.44 3.19
C THR A 125 4.82 6.11 3.79
N ARG A 126 5.43 7.09 4.46
CA ARG A 126 6.68 6.94 5.21
C ARG A 126 6.63 7.75 6.49
N ALA A 127 7.37 7.34 7.50
CA ALA A 127 7.69 8.13 8.69
C ALA A 127 9.20 8.20 8.82
#